data_AF-A0A9P6D6H0-F1
#
_entry.id   AF-A0A9P6D6H0-F1
#
_cell.length_a   1.000
_cell.length_b   1.000
_cell.length_c   1.000
_cell.angle_alpha   90.00
_cell.angle_beta   90.00
_cell.angle_gamma   90.00
#
_symmetry.space_group_name_H-M   'P 1'
#
loop_
_entity.id
_entity.type
_entity.pdbx_description
1 polymer ?
#
loop_
_entity_poly.entity_id
_entity_poly.type
_entity_poly.pdbx_seq_one_letter_code
_entity_poly.pdbx_strand_id
1 'polypeptide(L)'
;MQLCLSRRLHYWHTRQADQKKREMQSLREMRCVAIRERLREEGYDSLGKWYWRLDKLPGGNVAAPLTDAAWDKIKFRLLSFFEFQRQDSREKEMIRAFQSRASHLDRTLRLKLEKEPKPWIYAPLPTIVNSDTLATVIGRAVEGADEIQINTEITHLKDRLPKISKTWRAEADEYLLGLLTGPTKSSARADGEALDATPLELATTFFGCHWCTEAVSYPRILMHECLRTRRQDQDADHSDTEGSGFSAQKATTDEGGPDMVHSIPTVNERQVWNKMSSWLGPTWNEAHKFISVDEEFTKSAKAIIQACGENPNTLTAEALNDLNIRVECMRCVPPPGKRGTARSRHVMSWNMAILHDLYMHVDDISAEGWRLVTSETDLARAKEYEDKILRKITVKSYERCRICEATVRSASIDQDSVENPQSHLSKVHKINITTELQDYVYVPLDAPMKAFPRAVII
;
A
#
# COMPACT_ATOMS: atom_id res chain seq x y z
N MET A 1 9.07 43.59 -67.05
CA MET A 1 9.48 44.53 -65.98
C MET A 1 8.52 44.59 -64.79
N GLN A 2 7.19 44.70 -64.96
CA GLN A 2 6.23 44.78 -63.84
C GLN A 2 6.32 43.62 -62.81
N LEU A 3 6.51 42.38 -63.27
CA LEU A 3 6.68 41.22 -62.37
C LEU A 3 7.96 41.28 -61.50
N CYS A 4 8.99 42.01 -61.93
CA CYS A 4 10.24 42.17 -61.17
C CYS A 4 10.09 43.21 -60.05
N LEU A 5 9.34 44.30 -60.30
CA LEU A 5 9.07 45.34 -59.30
C LEU A 5 8.18 44.81 -58.17
N SER A 6 7.13 44.04 -58.50
CA SER A 6 6.24 43.41 -57.51
C SER A 6 6.99 42.46 -56.57
N ARG A 7 7.87 41.61 -57.11
CA ARG A 7 8.72 40.71 -56.31
C ARG A 7 9.67 41.48 -55.38
N ARG A 8 10.27 42.59 -55.84
CA ARG A 8 11.16 43.43 -55.04
C ARG A 8 10.42 44.16 -53.91
N LEU A 9 9.21 44.67 -54.18
CA LEU A 9 8.38 45.34 -53.17
C LEU A 9 7.89 44.33 -52.10
N HIS A 10 7.42 43.16 -52.51
CA HIS A 10 7.04 42.08 -51.58
C HIS A 10 8.23 41.66 -50.70
N TYR A 11 9.40 41.42 -51.31
CA TYR A 11 10.61 41.09 -50.57
C TYR A 11 11.00 42.19 -49.56
N TRP A 12 10.92 43.47 -49.94
CA TRP A 12 11.19 44.58 -49.04
C TRP A 12 10.20 44.63 -47.87
N HIS A 13 8.90 44.43 -48.12
CA HIS A 13 7.89 44.36 -47.05
C HIS A 13 8.13 43.19 -46.09
N THR A 14 8.43 42.00 -46.61
CA THR A 14 8.77 40.84 -45.78
C THR A 14 10.01 41.12 -44.94
N ARG A 15 11.06 41.71 -45.53
CA ARG A 15 12.29 42.07 -44.82
C ARG A 15 12.04 43.13 -43.72
N GLN A 16 11.20 44.12 -43.98
CA GLN A 16 10.78 45.13 -43.00
C GLN A 16 9.97 44.51 -41.86
N ALA A 17 9.05 43.59 -42.17
CA ALA A 17 8.29 42.85 -41.17
C ALA A 17 9.21 41.97 -40.29
N ASP A 18 10.17 41.26 -40.90
CA ASP A 18 11.15 40.46 -40.18
C ASP A 18 12.09 41.30 -39.33
N GLN A 19 12.48 42.48 -39.81
CA GLN A 19 13.28 43.43 -39.03
C GLN A 19 12.51 43.90 -37.80
N LYS A 20 11.26 44.37 -37.97
CA LYS A 20 10.40 44.76 -36.84
C LYS A 20 10.15 43.61 -35.87
N LYS A 21 9.97 42.39 -36.37
CA LYS A 21 9.82 41.18 -35.55
C LYS A 21 11.05 40.93 -34.69
N ARG A 22 12.26 41.05 -35.27
CA ARG A 22 13.53 40.92 -34.54
C ARG A 22 13.72 42.04 -33.52
N GLU A 23 13.39 43.28 -33.86
CA GLU A 23 13.45 44.42 -32.94
C GLU A 23 12.51 44.23 -31.75
N MET A 24 11.25 43.82 -31.99
CA MET A 24 10.29 43.49 -30.93
C MET A 24 10.76 42.34 -30.05
N GLN A 25 11.33 41.29 -30.65
CA GLN A 25 11.85 40.14 -29.93
C GLN A 25 13.05 40.52 -29.04
N SER A 26 13.98 41.33 -29.56
CA SER A 26 15.10 41.86 -28.80
C SER A 26 14.64 42.72 -27.62
N LEU A 27 13.62 43.56 -27.80
CA LEU A 27 13.03 44.34 -26.72
C LEU A 27 12.41 43.45 -25.62
N ARG A 28 11.72 42.36 -26.00
CA ARG A 28 11.18 41.38 -25.04
C ARG A 28 12.28 40.66 -24.28
N GLU A 29 13.34 40.26 -24.96
CA GLU A 29 14.49 39.59 -24.33
C GLU A 29 15.19 40.51 -23.32
N MET A 30 15.47 41.76 -23.70
CA MET A 30 16.02 42.76 -22.77
C MET A 30 15.09 42.99 -21.58
N ARG A 31 13.78 43.05 -21.79
CA ARG A 31 12.79 43.18 -20.72
C ARG A 31 12.80 41.97 -19.78
N CYS A 32 12.84 40.75 -20.31
CA CYS A 32 12.95 39.53 -19.50
C CYS A 32 14.23 39.49 -18.67
N VAL A 33 15.36 39.98 -19.20
CA VAL A 33 16.61 40.13 -18.46
C VAL A 33 16.45 41.14 -17.32
N ALA A 34 15.86 42.31 -17.58
CA ALA A 34 15.61 43.31 -16.55
C ALA A 34 14.67 42.81 -15.44
N ILE A 35 13.59 42.09 -15.81
CA ILE A 35 12.67 41.45 -14.85
C ILE A 35 13.44 40.43 -13.99
N ARG A 36 14.32 39.63 -14.60
CA ARG A 36 15.14 38.65 -13.87
C ARG A 36 16.05 39.32 -12.85
N GLU A 37 16.69 40.43 -13.22
CA GLU A 37 17.56 41.16 -12.29
C GLU A 37 16.76 41.72 -11.11
N ARG A 38 15.60 42.33 -11.37
CA ARG A 38 14.70 42.79 -10.30
C ARG A 38 14.25 41.66 -9.39
N LEU A 39 13.94 40.47 -9.93
CA LEU A 39 13.60 39.31 -9.10
C LEU A 39 14.78 38.82 -8.24
N ARG A 40 16.01 38.92 -8.74
CA ARG A 40 17.22 38.64 -7.96
C ARG A 40 17.39 39.63 -6.82
N GLU A 41 17.19 40.92 -7.07
CA GLU A 41 17.20 41.98 -6.05
C GLU A 41 16.18 41.71 -4.93
N GLU A 42 15.03 41.12 -5.27
CA GLU A 42 13.98 40.73 -4.32
C GLU A 42 14.24 39.36 -3.64
N GLY A 43 15.41 38.73 -3.88
CA GLY A 43 15.82 37.48 -3.22
C GLY A 43 15.31 36.19 -3.86
N TYR A 44 14.86 36.22 -5.12
CA TYR A 44 14.35 35.04 -5.85
C TYR A 44 15.37 34.40 -6.82
N ASP A 45 16.67 34.58 -6.57
CA ASP A 45 17.75 34.08 -7.44
C ASP A 45 17.75 32.54 -7.58
N SER A 46 17.40 31.83 -6.50
CA SER A 46 17.38 30.36 -6.45
C SER A 46 16.33 29.71 -7.38
N LEU A 47 15.36 30.48 -7.88
CA LEU A 47 14.30 30.00 -8.76
C LEU A 47 14.68 30.03 -10.24
N GLY A 48 15.98 30.11 -10.56
CA GLY A 48 16.49 30.24 -11.93
C GLY A 48 15.96 29.23 -12.95
N LYS A 49 15.52 28.06 -12.49
CA LYS A 49 14.85 27.03 -13.31
C LYS A 49 13.53 27.49 -13.93
N TRP A 50 12.94 28.58 -13.49
CA TRP A 50 11.68 29.13 -14.02
C TRP A 50 11.88 30.31 -14.98
N TYR A 51 13.11 30.82 -15.11
CA TYR A 51 13.39 32.02 -15.90
C TYR A 51 13.23 31.83 -17.42
N TRP A 52 13.19 30.60 -17.91
CA TRP A 52 12.93 30.31 -19.33
C TRP A 52 11.47 30.52 -19.74
N ARG A 53 10.55 30.75 -18.79
CA ARG A 53 9.12 31.05 -19.06
C ARG A 53 8.70 32.47 -18.68
N LEU A 54 9.63 33.40 -18.46
CA LEU A 54 9.30 34.79 -18.14
C LEU A 54 8.44 35.43 -19.23
N ASP A 55 8.61 35.03 -20.50
CA ASP A 55 7.80 35.51 -21.63
C ASP A 55 6.31 35.12 -21.51
N LYS A 56 5.96 34.09 -20.72
CA LYS A 56 4.58 33.67 -20.46
C LYS A 56 3.96 34.34 -19.24
N LEU A 57 4.76 35.02 -18.42
CA LEU A 57 4.28 35.67 -17.18
C LEU A 57 3.77 37.09 -17.45
N PRO A 58 2.95 37.65 -16.53
CA PRO A 58 2.45 39.02 -16.64
C PRO A 58 3.58 40.02 -16.88
N GLY A 59 3.48 40.77 -17.98
CA GLY A 59 4.45 41.80 -18.35
C GLY A 59 5.70 41.31 -19.07
N GLY A 60 5.97 39.99 -19.18
CA GLY A 60 7.17 39.48 -19.85
C GLY A 60 7.14 39.60 -21.38
N ASN A 61 5.97 39.41 -22.00
CA ASN A 61 5.82 39.44 -23.46
C ASN A 61 5.67 40.87 -24.06
N VAL A 62 5.91 41.91 -23.28
CA VAL A 62 5.74 43.31 -23.71
C VAL A 62 7.02 43.76 -24.44
N ALA A 63 6.88 44.18 -25.70
CA ALA A 63 7.99 44.68 -26.51
C ALA A 63 8.34 46.15 -26.17
N ALA A 64 8.64 46.41 -24.89
CA ALA A 64 9.04 47.74 -24.39
C ALA A 64 10.02 47.60 -23.21
N PRO A 65 10.96 48.55 -23.03
CA PRO A 65 11.87 48.55 -21.87
C PRO A 65 11.12 48.50 -20.54
N LEU A 66 11.70 47.86 -19.53
CA LEU A 66 11.15 47.83 -18.18
C LEU A 66 11.44 49.16 -17.48
N THR A 67 10.40 49.97 -17.27
CA THR A 67 10.48 51.17 -16.42
C THR A 67 10.03 50.83 -15.00
N ASP A 68 10.39 51.65 -14.01
CA ASP A 68 9.99 51.42 -12.61
C ASP A 68 8.48 51.40 -12.44
N ALA A 69 7.76 52.35 -13.06
CA ALA A 69 6.29 52.34 -13.06
C ALA A 69 5.69 51.10 -13.74
N ALA A 70 6.35 50.54 -14.76
CA ALA A 70 5.91 49.29 -15.37
C ALA A 70 6.23 48.07 -14.50
N TRP A 71 7.33 48.12 -13.74
CA TRP A 71 7.70 47.13 -12.75
C TRP A 71 6.68 47.10 -11.61
N ASP A 72 6.35 48.25 -11.00
CA ASP A 72 5.40 48.33 -9.89
C ASP A 72 4.03 47.71 -10.23
N LYS A 73 3.57 47.89 -11.47
CA LYS A 73 2.31 47.30 -11.97
C LYS A 73 2.33 45.78 -12.05
N ILE A 74 3.49 45.18 -12.35
CA ILE A 74 3.60 43.73 -12.54
C ILE A 74 4.23 43.01 -11.34
N LYS A 75 4.94 43.75 -10.48
CA LYS A 75 5.73 43.26 -9.34
C LYS A 75 4.91 42.32 -8.49
N PHE A 76 3.76 42.77 -8.00
CA PHE A 76 2.93 41.97 -7.09
C PHE A 76 2.52 40.62 -7.68
N ARG A 77 2.06 40.58 -8.95
CA ARG A 77 1.65 39.33 -9.62
C ARG A 77 2.84 38.39 -9.83
N LEU A 78 4.01 38.94 -10.18
CA LEU A 78 5.23 38.15 -10.33
C LEU A 78 5.68 37.58 -8.98
N LEU A 79 5.76 38.41 -7.94
CA LEU A 79 6.18 37.98 -6.61
C LEU A 79 5.25 36.91 -6.04
N SER A 80 3.94 37.06 -6.20
CA SER A 80 2.97 36.02 -5.79
C SER A 80 3.19 34.71 -6.56
N PHE A 81 3.43 34.76 -7.88
CA PHE A 81 3.75 33.56 -8.65
C PHE A 81 5.03 32.88 -8.16
N PHE A 82 6.11 33.65 -7.97
CA PHE A 82 7.39 33.10 -7.52
C PHE A 82 7.36 32.62 -6.07
N GLU A 83 6.58 33.27 -5.20
CA GLU A 83 6.34 32.81 -3.83
C GLU A 83 5.62 31.47 -3.82
N PHE A 84 4.57 31.31 -4.64
CA PHE A 84 3.91 30.03 -4.82
C PHE A 84 4.89 28.95 -5.30
N GLN A 85 5.73 29.25 -6.31
CA GLN A 85 6.75 28.31 -6.79
C GLN A 85 7.78 27.96 -5.72
N ARG A 86 8.15 28.91 -4.85
CA ARG A 86 9.04 28.70 -3.71
C ARG A 86 8.42 27.73 -2.71
N GLN A 87 7.15 27.95 -2.34
CA GLN A 87 6.42 27.10 -1.40
C GLN A 87 6.20 25.69 -1.97
N ASP A 88 5.82 25.56 -3.23
CA ASP A 88 5.66 24.27 -3.93
C ASP A 88 7.01 23.51 -4.03
N SER A 89 8.10 24.23 -4.32
CA SER A 89 9.45 23.63 -4.35
C SER A 89 9.86 23.12 -2.97
N ARG A 90 9.60 23.92 -1.92
CA ARG A 90 9.86 23.54 -0.52
C ARG A 90 9.05 22.32 -0.11
N GLU A 91 7.77 22.28 -0.45
CA GLU A 91 6.91 21.11 -0.21
C GLU A 91 7.48 19.86 -0.86
N LYS A 92 7.85 19.94 -2.14
CA LYS A 92 8.44 18.80 -2.88
C LYS A 92 9.76 18.34 -2.28
N GLU A 93 10.59 19.27 -1.82
CA GLU A 93 11.84 18.96 -1.14
C GLU A 93 11.60 18.24 0.19
N MET A 94 10.66 18.74 1.01
CA MET A 94 10.24 18.08 2.25
C MET A 94 9.68 16.68 2.01
N ILE A 95 8.81 16.51 1.02
CA ILE A 95 8.26 15.19 0.64
C ILE A 95 9.40 14.23 0.27
N ARG A 96 10.34 14.66 -0.58
CA ARG A 96 11.48 13.83 -1.01
C ARG A 96 12.37 13.46 0.18
N ALA A 97 12.65 14.40 1.07
CA ALA A 97 13.44 14.15 2.27
C ALA A 97 12.77 13.11 3.17
N PHE A 98 11.49 13.29 3.49
CA PHE A 98 10.75 12.35 4.33
C PHE A 98 10.61 10.97 3.68
N GLN A 99 10.35 10.91 2.37
CA GLN A 99 10.32 9.65 1.61
C GLN A 99 11.67 8.93 1.63
N SER A 100 12.77 9.67 1.47
CA SER A 100 14.13 9.12 1.53
C SER A 100 14.42 8.52 2.91
N ARG A 101 14.14 9.26 3.98
CA ARG A 101 14.31 8.83 5.37
C ARG A 101 13.44 7.62 5.71
N ALA A 102 12.17 7.62 5.32
CA ALA A 102 11.27 6.48 5.51
C ALA A 102 11.73 5.24 4.72
N SER A 103 12.24 5.42 3.51
CA SER A 103 12.82 4.33 2.71
C SER A 103 14.10 3.77 3.34
N HIS A 104 14.92 4.63 3.96
CA HIS A 104 16.09 4.20 4.70
C HIS A 104 15.69 3.38 5.94
N LEU A 105 14.68 3.83 6.68
CA LEU A 105 14.10 3.08 7.79
C LEU A 105 13.53 1.71 7.33
N ASP A 106 12.75 1.66 6.25
CA ASP A 106 12.22 0.40 5.71
C ASP A 106 13.33 -0.59 5.34
N ARG A 107 14.41 -0.10 4.73
CA ARG A 107 15.58 -0.93 4.42
C ARG A 107 16.24 -1.48 5.68
N THR A 108 16.46 -0.63 6.69
CA THR A 108 17.04 -1.02 7.97
C THR A 108 16.15 -2.03 8.72
N LEU A 109 14.84 -1.85 8.67
CA LEU A 109 13.84 -2.77 9.17
C LEU A 109 13.98 -4.16 8.53
N ARG A 110 13.97 -4.22 7.19
CA ARG A 110 14.10 -5.49 6.46
C ARG A 110 15.39 -6.23 6.79
N LEU A 111 16.53 -5.54 6.80
CA LEU A 111 17.83 -6.14 7.15
C LEU A 111 17.87 -6.71 8.59
N LYS A 112 17.12 -6.12 9.52
CA LYS A 112 16.99 -6.66 10.88
C LYS A 112 16.10 -7.90 10.88
N LEU A 113 14.97 -7.84 10.17
CA LEU A 113 13.96 -8.90 10.14
C LEU A 113 14.42 -10.14 9.37
N GLU A 114 15.38 -10.01 8.45
CA GLU A 114 16.06 -11.13 7.79
C GLU A 114 16.73 -12.10 8.77
N LYS A 115 17.12 -11.62 9.97
CA LYS A 115 17.78 -12.43 11.01
C LYS A 115 16.80 -13.09 11.98
N GLU A 116 15.54 -12.65 11.98
CA GLU A 116 14.51 -13.17 12.87
C GLU A 116 13.84 -14.42 12.25
N PRO A 117 13.38 -15.36 13.08
CA PRO A 117 12.61 -16.50 12.58
C PRO A 117 11.32 -16.00 11.90
N LYS A 118 11.05 -16.52 10.70
CA LYS A 118 9.84 -16.21 9.92
C LYS A 118 8.73 -17.22 10.24
N PRO A 119 7.43 -16.83 10.16
CA PRO A 119 6.92 -15.51 9.81
C PRO A 119 6.99 -14.50 10.97
N TRP A 120 7.20 -13.23 10.62
CA TRP A 120 7.41 -12.12 11.55
C TRP A 120 6.14 -11.29 11.66
N ILE A 121 5.75 -10.90 12.88
CA ILE A 121 4.63 -9.99 13.14
C ILE A 121 5.21 -8.65 13.59
N TYR A 122 4.99 -7.61 12.79
CA TYR A 122 5.57 -6.29 13.01
C TYR A 122 4.61 -5.18 12.59
N ALA A 123 4.74 -4.04 13.23
CA ALA A 123 3.94 -2.87 12.89
C ALA A 123 4.17 -2.43 11.44
N PRO A 124 3.13 -1.99 10.70
CA PRO A 124 3.32 -1.37 9.39
C PRO A 124 4.26 -0.16 9.45
N LEU A 125 4.96 0.09 8.35
CA LEU A 125 5.87 1.23 8.24
C LEU A 125 5.20 2.56 8.63
N PRO A 126 3.96 2.89 8.20
CA PRO A 126 3.27 4.10 8.66
C PRO A 126 3.15 4.20 10.18
N THR A 127 2.81 3.09 10.86
CA THR A 127 2.73 3.04 12.33
C THR A 127 4.10 3.26 12.98
N ILE A 128 5.15 2.63 12.43
CA ILE A 128 6.51 2.78 12.94
C ILE A 128 6.98 4.24 12.80
N VAL A 129 6.79 4.84 11.62
CA VAL A 129 7.17 6.23 11.33
C VAL A 129 6.40 7.23 12.19
N ASN A 130 5.13 6.96 12.49
CA ASN A 130 4.28 7.81 13.33
C ASN A 130 4.52 7.64 14.84
N SER A 131 5.36 6.71 15.29
CA SER A 131 5.72 6.63 16.70
C SER A 131 6.45 7.91 17.15
N ASP A 132 6.15 8.43 18.34
CA ASP A 132 6.67 9.72 18.83
C ASP A 132 8.20 9.88 18.67
N THR A 133 8.93 8.78 18.90
CA THR A 133 10.39 8.76 18.74
C THR A 133 10.81 8.98 17.28
N LEU A 134 10.19 8.27 16.34
CA LEU A 134 10.59 8.29 14.93
C LEU A 134 10.01 9.49 14.20
N ALA A 135 8.82 9.94 14.57
CA ALA A 135 8.22 11.16 14.04
C ALA A 135 9.14 12.37 14.26
N THR A 136 9.77 12.45 15.43
CA THR A 136 10.73 13.52 15.75
C THR A 136 12.00 13.47 14.88
N VAL A 137 12.51 12.27 14.58
CA VAL A 137 13.74 12.10 13.78
C VAL A 137 13.47 12.30 12.30
N ILE A 138 12.40 11.71 11.78
CA ILE A 138 12.04 11.78 10.36
C ILE A 138 11.50 13.18 10.01
N GLY A 139 10.72 13.78 10.92
CA GLY A 139 10.14 15.11 10.77
C GLY A 139 11.10 16.28 10.99
N ARG A 140 12.37 16.03 11.36
CA ARG A 140 13.38 17.08 11.56
C ARG A 140 13.49 17.96 10.30
N ALA A 141 13.56 19.28 10.51
CA ALA A 141 13.63 20.27 9.44
C ALA A 141 14.66 19.90 8.36
N VAL A 142 14.26 20.06 7.09
CA VAL A 142 15.14 19.74 5.95
C VAL A 142 16.26 20.77 5.83
N GLU A 143 15.96 22.03 6.11
CA GLU A 143 16.93 23.12 6.06
C GLU A 143 17.97 22.96 7.19
N GLY A 144 19.22 22.67 6.82
CA GLY A 144 20.32 22.51 7.77
C GLY A 144 20.40 21.15 8.47
N ALA A 145 19.58 20.18 8.08
CA ALA A 145 19.70 18.81 8.58
C ALA A 145 20.99 18.14 8.08
N ASP A 146 21.73 17.54 9.01
CA ASP A 146 22.76 16.57 8.67
C ASP A 146 22.11 15.21 8.38
N GLU A 147 21.93 14.89 7.10
CA GLU A 147 21.36 13.62 6.66
C GLU A 147 22.20 12.41 7.09
N ILE A 148 23.51 12.57 7.30
CA ILE A 148 24.37 11.49 7.80
C ILE A 148 24.02 11.18 9.25
N GLN A 149 23.86 12.22 10.06
CA GLN A 149 23.40 12.07 11.45
C GLN A 149 21.99 11.46 11.51
N ILE A 150 21.04 11.93 10.69
CA ILE A 150 19.67 11.39 10.66
C ILE A 150 19.68 9.90 10.30
N ASN A 151 20.42 9.49 9.27
CA ASN A 151 20.51 8.09 8.87
C ASN A 151 21.18 7.21 9.96
N THR A 152 22.16 7.77 10.68
CA THR A 152 22.78 7.12 11.83
C THR A 152 21.77 6.91 12.96
N GLU A 153 20.98 7.94 13.30
CA GLU A 153 19.90 7.85 14.28
C GLU A 153 18.86 6.80 13.87
N ILE A 154 18.40 6.81 12.61
CA ILE A 154 17.49 5.78 12.06
C ILE A 154 18.07 4.37 12.23
N THR A 155 19.38 4.21 12.00
CA THR A 155 20.07 2.92 12.17
C THR A 155 20.07 2.45 13.63
N HIS A 156 20.24 3.36 14.59
CA HIS A 156 20.16 3.06 16.03
C HIS A 156 18.73 2.79 16.50
N LEU A 157 17.73 3.38 15.85
CA LEU A 157 16.33 3.18 16.20
C LEU A 157 15.83 1.77 15.93
N LYS A 158 16.61 0.95 15.20
CA LYS A 158 16.33 -0.47 15.02
C LYS A 158 16.12 -1.20 16.36
N ASP A 159 16.78 -0.75 17.43
CA ASP A 159 16.71 -1.38 18.75
C ASP A 159 15.40 -1.07 19.49
N ARG A 160 14.67 -0.04 19.05
CA ARG A 160 13.34 0.32 19.59
C ARG A 160 12.19 -0.37 18.86
N LEU A 161 12.45 -0.95 17.68
CA LEU A 161 11.42 -1.60 16.86
C LEU A 161 10.66 -2.71 17.58
N PRO A 162 11.29 -3.61 18.37
CA PRO A 162 10.55 -4.63 19.10
C PRO A 162 9.53 -4.02 20.07
N LYS A 163 9.88 -2.91 20.71
CA LYS A 163 8.96 -2.19 21.61
C LYS A 163 7.80 -1.57 20.84
N ILE A 164 8.06 -0.90 19.73
CA ILE A 164 7.01 -0.28 18.88
C ILE A 164 6.06 -1.35 18.34
N SER A 165 6.59 -2.45 17.78
CA SER A 165 5.78 -3.55 17.28
C SER A 165 4.98 -4.24 18.39
N LYS A 166 5.53 -4.36 19.61
CA LYS A 166 4.80 -4.90 20.76
C LYS A 166 3.65 -4.00 21.18
N THR A 167 3.86 -2.68 21.24
CA THR A 167 2.80 -1.71 21.55
C THR A 167 1.70 -1.73 20.50
N TRP A 168 2.06 -1.65 19.22
CA TRP A 168 1.09 -1.75 18.12
C TRP A 168 0.31 -3.07 18.15
N ARG A 169 0.98 -4.19 18.41
CA ARG A 169 0.32 -5.49 18.51
C ARG A 169 -0.69 -5.51 19.66
N ALA A 170 -0.35 -4.96 20.82
CA ALA A 170 -1.28 -4.86 21.94
C ALA A 170 -2.52 -4.02 21.60
N GLU A 171 -2.34 -2.88 20.92
CA GLU A 171 -3.45 -2.05 20.43
C GLU A 171 -4.32 -2.79 19.41
N ALA A 172 -3.70 -3.53 18.49
CA ALA A 172 -4.42 -4.36 17.52
C ALA A 172 -5.19 -5.50 18.19
N ASP A 173 -4.56 -6.20 19.14
CA ASP A 173 -5.18 -7.27 19.92
C ASP A 173 -6.38 -6.74 20.73
N GLU A 174 -6.23 -5.58 21.38
CA GLU A 174 -7.32 -4.91 22.10
C GLU A 174 -8.49 -4.58 21.17
N TYR A 175 -8.21 -4.01 20.01
CA TYR A 175 -9.22 -3.71 19.01
C TYR A 175 -9.98 -4.97 18.55
N LEU A 176 -9.25 -6.05 18.23
CA LEU A 176 -9.84 -7.31 17.78
C LEU A 176 -10.67 -7.97 18.88
N LEU A 177 -10.24 -7.91 20.14
CA LEU A 177 -11.02 -8.37 21.29
C LEU A 177 -12.29 -7.54 21.50
N GLY A 178 -12.22 -6.23 21.24
CA GLY A 178 -13.40 -5.35 21.23
C GLY A 178 -14.44 -5.79 20.19
N LEU A 179 -14.00 -6.23 19.01
CA LEU A 179 -14.90 -6.78 17.99
C LEU A 179 -15.61 -8.06 18.45
N LEU A 180 -14.92 -8.93 19.20
CA LEU A 180 -15.49 -10.19 19.70
C LEU A 180 -16.47 -10.00 20.87
N THR A 181 -16.24 -9.00 21.71
CA THR A 181 -17.03 -8.78 22.94
C THR A 181 -18.24 -7.85 22.73
N GLY A 182 -18.24 -7.07 21.64
CA GLY A 182 -19.27 -6.11 21.32
C GLY A 182 -19.20 -4.82 22.15
N PRO A 183 -19.92 -3.75 21.74
CA PRO A 183 -19.84 -2.44 22.38
C PRO A 183 -20.36 -2.40 23.83
N THR A 184 -21.04 -3.45 24.29
CA THR A 184 -21.72 -3.48 25.59
C THR A 184 -20.82 -3.85 26.78
N LYS A 185 -19.55 -4.19 26.58
CA LYS A 185 -18.65 -4.66 27.67
C LYS A 185 -17.39 -3.83 27.92
N SER A 186 -17.20 -2.71 27.21
CA SER A 186 -15.97 -1.91 27.31
C SER A 186 -15.91 -0.94 28.49
N SER A 187 -16.97 -0.82 29.30
CA SER A 187 -16.97 0.10 30.44
C SER A 187 -16.42 -0.57 31.70
N ALA A 188 -15.25 -0.10 32.16
CA ALA A 188 -14.64 -0.36 33.47
C ALA A 188 -13.77 -1.62 33.63
N ARG A 189 -12.74 -1.79 32.80
CA ARG A 189 -11.55 -2.56 33.23
C ARG A 189 -10.70 -1.70 34.17
N ALA A 190 -10.24 -2.30 35.26
CA ALA A 190 -9.29 -1.68 36.18
C ALA A 190 -7.94 -1.49 35.47
N ASP A 191 -7.30 -0.34 35.68
CA ASP A 191 -6.02 0.00 35.08
C ASP A 191 -4.96 -1.06 35.40
N GLY A 192 -4.48 -1.78 34.38
CA GLY A 192 -3.26 -2.60 34.46
C GLY A 192 -3.41 -4.12 34.33
N GLU A 193 -4.62 -4.67 34.20
CA GLU A 193 -4.77 -6.11 33.92
C GLU A 193 -4.52 -6.41 32.44
N ALA A 194 -3.58 -7.31 32.17
CA ALA A 194 -3.26 -7.73 30.80
C ALA A 194 -4.50 -8.36 30.14
N LEU A 195 -4.79 -7.98 28.91
CA LEU A 195 -5.90 -8.55 28.15
C LEU A 195 -5.66 -10.04 27.92
N ASP A 196 -6.65 -10.85 28.26
CA ASP A 196 -6.68 -12.27 27.90
C ASP A 196 -6.82 -12.39 26.38
N ALA A 197 -5.72 -12.73 25.71
CA ALA A 197 -5.64 -12.92 24.27
C ALA A 197 -6.16 -14.30 23.81
N THR A 198 -6.50 -15.21 24.75
CA THR A 198 -6.95 -16.56 24.41
C THR A 198 -8.16 -16.60 23.45
N PRO A 199 -9.14 -15.65 23.48
CA PRO A 199 -10.21 -15.66 22.50
C PRO A 199 -9.75 -15.43 21.06
N LEU A 200 -8.64 -14.72 20.84
CA LEU A 200 -8.07 -14.50 19.50
C LEU A 200 -7.46 -15.79 18.93
N GLU A 201 -6.88 -16.62 19.78
CA GLU A 201 -6.15 -17.84 19.38
C GLU A 201 -7.08 -19.04 19.10
N LEU A 202 -8.36 -18.93 19.45
CA LEU A 202 -9.36 -19.99 19.20
C LEU A 202 -9.45 -20.31 17.71
N ALA A 203 -9.56 -21.61 17.40
CA ALA A 203 -9.75 -22.11 16.04
C ALA A 203 -11.06 -21.62 15.38
N THR A 204 -11.97 -21.06 16.18
CA THR A 204 -13.24 -20.50 15.72
C THR A 204 -13.19 -19.00 15.46
N THR A 205 -12.07 -18.32 15.75
CA THR A 205 -12.00 -16.87 15.65
C THR A 205 -11.54 -16.43 14.27
N PHE A 206 -12.50 -15.95 13.48
CA PHE A 206 -12.26 -15.43 12.14
C PHE A 206 -12.72 -13.98 12.01
N PHE A 207 -11.97 -13.21 11.23
CA PHE A 207 -12.27 -11.83 10.88
C PHE A 207 -12.49 -11.69 9.38
N GLY A 208 -13.51 -10.94 8.98
CA GLY A 208 -13.76 -10.57 7.59
C GLY A 208 -13.01 -9.29 7.23
N CYS A 209 -12.37 -9.29 6.06
CA CYS A 209 -11.78 -8.09 5.47
C CYS A 209 -12.72 -7.53 4.39
N HIS A 210 -13.12 -6.25 4.52
CA HIS A 210 -14.08 -5.62 3.59
C HIS A 210 -13.52 -5.42 2.18
N TRP A 211 -12.19 -5.49 2.01
CA TRP A 211 -11.53 -5.26 0.71
C TRP A 211 -11.45 -6.50 -0.18
N CYS A 212 -11.30 -7.69 0.41
CA CYS A 212 -11.04 -8.92 -0.33
C CYS A 212 -12.03 -10.05 -0.03
N THR A 213 -12.98 -9.81 0.89
CA THR A 213 -13.99 -10.77 1.38
C THR A 213 -13.42 -12.10 1.87
N GLU A 214 -12.11 -12.15 2.12
CA GLU A 214 -11.46 -13.32 2.71
C GLU A 214 -11.66 -13.29 4.22
N ALA A 215 -12.02 -14.43 4.80
CA ALA A 215 -11.91 -14.60 6.23
C ALA A 215 -10.48 -14.86 6.64
N VAL A 216 -10.09 -14.29 7.76
CA VAL A 216 -8.71 -14.21 8.19
C VAL A 216 -8.66 -14.56 9.67
N SER A 217 -7.91 -15.61 10.01
CA SER A 217 -7.68 -16.02 11.38
C SER A 217 -6.64 -15.14 12.07
N TYR A 218 -6.52 -15.26 13.39
CA TYR A 218 -5.38 -14.74 14.14
C TYR A 218 -4.18 -15.69 14.05
N PRO A 219 -2.92 -15.21 14.04
CA PRO A 219 -2.49 -13.81 13.96
C PRO A 219 -2.42 -13.25 12.53
N ARG A 220 -2.93 -13.99 11.53
CA ARG A 220 -2.87 -13.57 10.12
C ARG A 220 -3.49 -12.20 9.85
N ILE A 221 -4.56 -11.83 10.56
CA ILE A 221 -5.22 -10.52 10.41
C ILE A 221 -4.27 -9.34 10.67
N LEU A 222 -3.25 -9.53 11.53
CA LEU A 222 -2.24 -8.51 11.79
C LEU A 222 -1.33 -8.23 10.59
N MET A 223 -1.21 -9.21 9.69
CA MET A 223 -0.31 -9.19 8.54
C MET A 223 -1.04 -9.08 7.21
N HIS A 224 -2.37 -9.12 7.20
CA HIS A 224 -3.18 -9.17 6.00
C HIS A 224 -2.94 -7.96 5.07
N GLU A 225 -2.56 -8.23 3.82
CA GLU A 225 -2.09 -7.22 2.87
C GLU A 225 -3.07 -6.06 2.66
N CYS A 226 -4.37 -6.32 2.60
CA CYS A 226 -5.39 -5.28 2.41
C CYS A 226 -5.44 -4.26 3.56
N LEU A 227 -4.95 -4.62 4.75
CA LEU A 227 -4.91 -3.72 5.91
C LEU A 227 -3.60 -2.94 5.98
N ARG A 228 -2.62 -3.25 5.13
CA ARG A 228 -1.27 -2.69 5.17
C ARG A 228 -0.89 -1.92 3.90
N THR A 229 -1.52 -2.28 2.79
CA THR A 229 -1.26 -1.69 1.49
C THR A 229 -2.51 -0.95 1.05
N ARG A 230 -2.34 0.29 0.59
CA ARG A 230 -3.41 1.01 -0.08
C ARG A 230 -3.73 0.27 -1.36
N ARG A 231 -4.94 -0.31 -1.48
CA ARG A 231 -5.47 -0.51 -2.83
C ARG A 231 -5.65 0.88 -3.40
N GLN A 232 -4.95 1.21 -4.47
CA GLN A 232 -5.39 2.32 -5.32
C GLN A 232 -6.82 1.96 -5.67
N ASP A 233 -7.79 2.72 -5.15
CA ASP A 233 -9.20 2.53 -5.46
C ASP A 233 -9.30 2.55 -6.98
N GLN A 234 -9.38 1.36 -7.58
CA GLN A 234 -9.50 1.21 -9.03
C GLN A 234 -10.85 1.76 -9.51
N ASP A 235 -11.75 2.07 -8.58
CA ASP A 235 -13.06 2.67 -8.81
C ASP A 235 -13.03 4.21 -8.89
N ALA A 236 -11.84 4.84 -8.87
CA ALA A 236 -11.69 6.22 -9.35
C ALA A 236 -11.68 6.30 -10.89
N ASP A 237 -12.16 5.27 -11.58
CA ASP A 237 -12.51 5.30 -12.99
C ASP A 237 -13.53 6.43 -13.22
N HIS A 238 -13.15 7.36 -14.09
CA HIS A 238 -14.00 8.30 -14.81
C HIS A 238 -14.50 9.60 -14.16
N SER A 239 -14.00 10.06 -13.02
CA SER A 239 -14.03 11.52 -12.82
C SER A 239 -12.81 12.10 -13.52
N ASP A 240 -13.02 12.65 -14.72
CA ASP A 240 -12.09 13.47 -15.51
C ASP A 240 -11.58 14.64 -14.68
N THR A 241 -10.77 14.35 -13.67
CA THR A 241 -9.99 15.34 -12.93
C THR A 241 -8.79 15.61 -13.81
N GLU A 242 -9.06 16.18 -14.99
CA GLU A 242 -8.10 16.81 -15.85
C GLU A 242 -7.20 17.66 -14.95
N GLY A 243 -5.95 17.24 -14.85
CA GLY A 243 -4.86 17.87 -14.14
C GLY A 243 -5.22 18.97 -13.14
N SER A 244 -5.00 18.67 -11.85
CA SER A 244 -4.43 19.63 -10.90
C SER A 244 -2.98 20.03 -11.31
N GLY A 245 -2.70 20.16 -12.60
CA GLY A 245 -1.92 21.33 -12.98
C GLY A 245 -2.81 22.50 -12.62
N PHE A 246 -2.27 23.50 -11.94
CA PHE A 246 -2.72 24.86 -12.18
C PHE A 246 -2.53 25.08 -13.70
N SER A 247 -3.45 24.57 -14.52
CA SER A 247 -3.89 25.26 -15.72
C SER A 247 -4.11 26.65 -15.18
N ALA A 248 -3.26 27.57 -15.61
CA ALA A 248 -3.61 28.97 -15.59
C ALA A 248 -4.88 29.04 -16.44
N GLN A 249 -6.02 28.64 -15.86
CA GLN A 249 -7.34 28.87 -16.37
C GLN A 249 -7.26 30.33 -16.72
N LYS A 250 -7.34 30.58 -18.02
CA LYS A 250 -7.30 31.92 -18.61
C LYS A 250 -7.99 32.81 -17.60
N ALA A 251 -7.21 33.68 -16.96
CA ALA A 251 -7.73 34.85 -16.30
C ALA A 251 -8.36 35.66 -17.43
N THR A 252 -9.54 35.23 -17.87
CA THR A 252 -10.40 35.95 -18.77
C THR A 252 -10.63 37.26 -18.08
N THR A 253 -10.41 38.30 -18.84
CA THR A 253 -10.23 39.70 -18.47
C THR A 253 -11.52 40.34 -17.94
N ASP A 254 -12.30 39.62 -17.16
CA ASP A 254 -13.51 40.14 -16.56
C ASP A 254 -13.13 40.97 -15.33
N GLU A 255 -13.71 42.16 -15.24
CA GLU A 255 -13.24 43.34 -14.50
C GLU A 255 -13.37 43.23 -12.95
N GLY A 256 -13.19 42.02 -12.41
CA GLY A 256 -13.18 41.75 -10.97
C GLY A 256 -11.95 42.35 -10.30
N GLY A 257 -12.12 43.57 -9.76
CA GLY A 257 -11.49 44.14 -8.57
C GLY A 257 -10.00 43.82 -8.26
N PRO A 258 -9.11 44.83 -8.16
CA PRO A 258 -7.67 44.64 -7.92
C PRO A 258 -7.24 44.05 -6.55
N ASP A 259 -8.15 43.58 -5.69
CA ASP A 259 -7.86 43.32 -4.26
C ASP A 259 -7.90 41.87 -3.78
N MET A 260 -8.09 40.87 -4.65
CA MET A 260 -8.01 39.47 -4.18
C MET A 260 -6.55 38.99 -4.11
N VAL A 261 -5.85 39.46 -3.07
CA VAL A 261 -4.58 38.88 -2.62
C VAL A 261 -4.89 37.50 -2.04
N HIS A 262 -4.83 36.46 -2.87
CA HIS A 262 -4.85 35.09 -2.35
C HIS A 262 -3.62 34.91 -1.47
N SER A 263 -3.83 34.80 -0.16
CA SER A 263 -2.77 34.45 0.79
C SER A 263 -2.17 33.12 0.37
N ILE A 264 -0.92 33.14 -0.10
CA ILE A 264 -0.21 31.91 -0.47
C ILE A 264 0.08 31.17 0.83
N PRO A 265 -0.47 29.95 1.03
CA PRO A 265 -0.23 29.22 2.27
C PRO A 265 1.27 28.94 2.41
N THR A 266 1.85 29.30 3.55
CA THR A 266 3.21 28.89 3.88
C THR A 266 3.22 27.40 4.17
N VAL A 267 4.00 26.64 3.40
CA VAL A 267 4.18 25.22 3.61
C VAL A 267 5.00 25.02 4.87
N ASN A 268 4.44 24.26 5.81
CA ASN A 268 5.15 23.83 7.02
C ASN A 268 5.27 22.31 7.10
N GLU A 269 6.22 21.85 7.91
CA GLU A 269 6.56 20.44 8.09
C GLU A 269 5.35 19.60 8.51
N ARG A 270 4.50 20.13 9.40
CA ARG A 270 3.30 19.43 9.88
C ARG A 270 2.28 19.19 8.76
N GLN A 271 2.11 20.15 7.84
CA GLN A 271 1.23 19.96 6.68
C GLN A 271 1.76 18.86 5.76
N VAL A 272 3.07 18.84 5.50
CA VAL A 272 3.70 17.79 4.68
C VAL A 272 3.63 16.43 5.37
N TRP A 273 3.86 16.40 6.69
CA TRP A 273 3.74 15.22 7.53
C TRP A 273 2.32 14.64 7.53
N ASN A 274 1.29 15.49 7.64
CA ASN A 274 -0.10 15.02 7.58
C ASN A 274 -0.46 14.42 6.21
N LYS A 275 0.24 14.78 5.14
CA LYS A 275 0.10 14.15 3.81
C LYS A 275 0.84 12.81 3.73
N MET A 276 1.60 12.41 4.74
CA MET A 276 2.47 11.23 4.69
C MET A 276 1.73 9.92 4.47
N SER A 277 0.55 9.74 5.09
CA SER A 277 -0.27 8.54 4.89
C SER A 277 -0.64 8.31 3.42
N SER A 278 -0.74 9.38 2.62
CA SER A 278 -1.06 9.27 1.19
C SER A 278 0.02 8.56 0.39
N TRP A 279 1.29 8.61 0.82
CA TRP A 279 2.43 8.03 0.10
C TRP A 279 3.20 6.94 0.86
N LEU A 280 3.11 6.84 2.20
CA LEU A 280 3.60 5.66 2.93
C LEU A 280 2.60 4.50 2.97
N GLY A 281 1.34 4.76 2.61
CA GLY A 281 0.25 3.81 2.77
C GLY A 281 -0.52 4.00 4.08
N PRO A 282 -1.64 3.29 4.24
CA PRO A 282 -2.50 3.39 5.40
C PRO A 282 -1.82 2.78 6.63
N THR A 283 -2.18 3.27 7.81
CA THR A 283 -1.93 2.52 9.05
C THR A 283 -2.76 1.23 9.07
N TRP A 284 -2.35 0.24 9.87
CA TRP A 284 -3.13 -0.99 10.01
C TRP A 284 -4.57 -0.66 10.39
N ASN A 285 -5.53 -1.12 9.58
CA ASN A 285 -6.97 -0.86 9.77
C ASN A 285 -7.31 0.62 10.00
N GLU A 286 -6.79 1.50 9.13
CA GLU A 286 -7.06 2.94 9.18
C GLU A 286 -8.56 3.23 9.38
N ALA A 287 -8.88 4.10 10.34
CA ALA A 287 -10.24 4.45 10.75
C ALA A 287 -11.10 3.34 11.39
N HIS A 288 -10.56 2.15 11.67
CA HIS A 288 -11.26 1.06 12.37
C HIS A 288 -12.53 0.55 11.66
N LYS A 289 -12.54 0.56 10.32
CA LYS A 289 -13.76 0.26 9.53
C LYS A 289 -13.67 -0.97 8.66
N PHE A 290 -12.48 -1.55 8.46
CA PHE A 290 -12.27 -2.55 7.41
C PHE A 290 -12.28 -4.00 7.90
N ILE A 291 -12.43 -4.19 9.21
CA ILE A 291 -12.41 -5.49 9.87
C ILE A 291 -13.71 -5.65 10.65
N SER A 292 -14.36 -6.79 10.47
CA SER A 292 -15.48 -7.25 11.29
C SER A 292 -15.26 -8.70 11.70
N VAL A 293 -15.96 -9.19 12.72
CA VAL A 293 -16.00 -10.63 13.01
C VAL A 293 -16.70 -11.34 11.84
N ASP A 294 -16.12 -12.44 11.37
CA ASP A 294 -16.77 -13.27 10.36
C ASP A 294 -17.60 -14.34 11.05
N GLU A 295 -18.89 -14.05 11.24
CA GLU A 295 -19.80 -14.94 11.94
C GLU A 295 -20.03 -16.26 11.19
N GLU A 296 -20.02 -16.24 9.86
CA GLU A 296 -20.29 -17.43 9.05
C GLU A 296 -19.12 -18.42 9.14
N PHE A 297 -17.89 -17.92 8.98
CA PHE A 297 -16.69 -18.73 9.20
C PHE A 297 -16.61 -19.23 10.64
N THR A 298 -16.93 -18.39 11.62
CA THR A 298 -16.97 -18.78 13.03
C THR A 298 -17.97 -19.90 13.30
N LYS A 299 -19.19 -19.82 12.74
CA LYS A 299 -20.23 -20.86 12.86
C LYS A 299 -19.80 -22.18 12.22
N SER A 300 -19.23 -22.13 11.02
CA SER A 300 -18.73 -23.31 10.31
C SER A 300 -17.60 -24.00 11.10
N ALA A 301 -16.62 -23.22 11.58
CA ALA A 301 -15.53 -23.75 12.40
C ALA A 301 -16.04 -24.43 13.67
N LYS A 302 -17.02 -23.83 14.37
CA LYS A 302 -17.67 -24.44 15.54
C LYS A 302 -18.31 -25.79 15.23
N ALA A 303 -19.08 -25.85 14.15
CA ALA A 303 -19.75 -27.08 13.71
C ALA A 303 -18.75 -28.20 13.40
N ILE A 304 -17.65 -27.88 12.70
CA ILE A 304 -16.60 -28.83 12.36
C ILE A 304 -15.88 -29.33 13.62
N ILE A 305 -15.48 -28.44 14.53
CA ILE A 305 -14.78 -28.80 15.77
C ILE A 305 -15.66 -29.69 16.66
N GLN A 306 -16.96 -29.36 16.77
CA GLN A 306 -17.93 -30.19 17.50
C GLN A 306 -18.09 -31.58 16.88
N ALA A 307 -18.12 -31.69 15.55
CA ALA A 307 -18.18 -32.98 14.86
C ALA A 307 -16.91 -33.84 15.08
N CYS A 308 -15.82 -33.23 15.53
CA CYS A 308 -14.58 -33.91 15.92
C CYS A 308 -14.57 -34.35 17.39
N GLY A 309 -15.61 -34.02 18.18
CA GLY A 309 -15.69 -34.32 19.60
C GLY A 309 -14.92 -33.33 20.50
N GLU A 310 -14.43 -32.23 19.92
CA GLU A 310 -13.65 -31.23 20.63
C GLU A 310 -14.50 -30.03 21.08
N ASN A 311 -14.00 -29.25 22.05
CA ASN A 311 -14.70 -28.06 22.54
C ASN A 311 -14.30 -26.80 21.74
N PRO A 312 -15.22 -26.19 20.98
CA PRO A 312 -14.92 -25.01 20.17
C PRO A 312 -14.55 -23.75 20.97
N ASN A 313 -14.86 -23.70 22.26
CA ASN A 313 -14.60 -22.53 23.09
C ASN A 313 -13.20 -22.55 23.75
N THR A 314 -12.45 -23.64 23.59
CA THR A 314 -11.13 -23.80 24.22
C THR A 314 -10.04 -24.23 23.24
N LEU A 315 -10.42 -24.79 22.09
CA LEU A 315 -9.46 -25.33 21.13
C LEU A 315 -8.84 -24.21 20.28
N THR A 316 -7.52 -24.09 20.31
CA THR A 316 -6.76 -23.13 19.49
C THR A 316 -6.55 -23.66 18.07
N ALA A 317 -6.29 -22.75 17.12
CA ALA A 317 -6.00 -23.14 15.73
C ALA A 317 -4.73 -24.02 15.63
N GLU A 318 -3.71 -23.73 16.45
CA GLU A 318 -2.47 -24.51 16.53
C GLU A 318 -2.73 -25.92 17.06
N ALA A 319 -3.43 -26.05 18.18
CA ALA A 319 -3.80 -27.35 18.74
C ALA A 319 -4.60 -28.20 17.73
N LEU A 320 -5.54 -27.59 17.02
CA LEU A 320 -6.33 -28.27 16.00
C LEU A 320 -5.49 -28.69 14.76
N ASN A 321 -4.47 -27.92 14.39
CA ASN A 321 -3.51 -28.31 13.36
C ASN A 321 -2.65 -29.50 13.81
N ASP A 322 -2.22 -29.53 15.07
CA ASP A 322 -1.39 -30.60 15.64
C ASP A 322 -2.14 -31.93 15.72
N LEU A 323 -3.46 -31.89 16.01
CA LEU A 323 -4.32 -33.07 15.96
C LEU A 323 -4.38 -33.69 14.56
N ASN A 324 -4.10 -32.91 13.51
CA ASN A 324 -4.04 -33.33 12.10
C ASN A 324 -5.25 -34.18 11.65
N ILE A 325 -6.44 -33.81 12.13
CA ILE A 325 -7.68 -34.53 11.87
C ILE A 325 -8.18 -34.34 10.45
N ARG A 326 -9.00 -35.29 9.99
CA ARG A 326 -9.74 -35.18 8.72
C ARG A 326 -11.22 -35.39 8.99
N VAL A 327 -12.02 -34.57 8.33
CA VAL A 327 -13.48 -34.63 8.40
C VAL A 327 -14.03 -34.91 7.00
N GLU A 328 -15.21 -35.51 6.95
CA GLU A 328 -15.96 -35.69 5.72
C GLU A 328 -17.25 -34.88 5.73
N CYS A 329 -17.58 -34.30 4.58
CA CYS A 329 -18.83 -33.58 4.39
C CYS A 329 -19.96 -34.58 4.10
N MET A 330 -20.92 -34.69 5.01
CA MET A 330 -22.07 -35.59 4.89
C MET A 330 -23.13 -35.05 3.93
N ARG A 331 -23.19 -33.73 3.72
CA ARG A 331 -24.11 -33.07 2.79
C ARG A 331 -23.77 -33.31 1.32
N CYS A 332 -22.48 -33.52 1.01
CA CYS A 332 -22.04 -33.90 -0.33
C CYS A 332 -22.21 -35.39 -0.64
N VAL A 333 -22.63 -36.22 0.32
CA VAL A 333 -22.86 -37.64 0.08
C VAL A 333 -24.20 -37.79 -0.68
N PRO A 334 -24.21 -38.38 -1.89
CA PRO A 334 -25.47 -38.53 -2.63
C PRO A 334 -26.44 -39.44 -1.86
N PRO A 335 -27.75 -39.13 -1.89
CA PRO A 335 -28.74 -39.91 -1.16
C PRO A 335 -28.76 -41.36 -1.66
N PRO A 336 -29.06 -42.33 -0.77
CA PRO A 336 -29.14 -43.73 -1.15
C PRO A 336 -30.19 -43.92 -2.26
N GLY A 337 -29.79 -44.50 -3.40
CA GLY A 337 -30.69 -44.85 -4.49
C GLY A 337 -30.53 -44.06 -5.79
N LYS A 338 -29.80 -42.92 -5.81
CA LYS A 338 -29.42 -42.25 -7.06
C LYS A 338 -28.27 -43.01 -7.74
N ARG A 339 -28.59 -43.95 -8.64
CA ARG A 339 -27.62 -44.66 -9.49
C ARG A 339 -27.16 -43.73 -10.61
N GLY A 340 -25.91 -43.30 -10.61
CA GLY A 340 -25.35 -42.57 -11.77
C GLY A 340 -24.05 -41.82 -11.53
N THR A 341 -23.79 -41.36 -10.30
CA THR A 341 -22.50 -40.78 -9.93
C THR A 341 -21.85 -41.68 -8.89
N ALA A 342 -20.55 -42.00 -9.07
CA ALA A 342 -19.78 -42.68 -8.04
C ALA A 342 -19.97 -41.94 -6.70
N ARG A 343 -20.20 -42.69 -5.61
CA ARG A 343 -20.39 -42.12 -4.26
C ARG A 343 -19.08 -41.45 -3.82
N SER A 344 -18.84 -40.21 -4.21
CA SER A 344 -17.65 -39.47 -3.82
C SER A 344 -17.78 -38.96 -2.39
N ARG A 345 -17.06 -39.58 -1.47
CA ARG A 345 -16.90 -39.03 -0.11
C ARG A 345 -15.85 -37.93 -0.17
N HIS A 346 -16.20 -36.75 0.30
CA HIS A 346 -15.28 -35.60 0.33
C HIS A 346 -14.60 -35.55 1.69
N VAL A 347 -13.35 -36.02 1.76
CA VAL A 347 -12.52 -36.01 2.97
C VAL A 347 -11.50 -34.88 2.88
N MET A 348 -11.35 -34.09 3.94
CA MET A 348 -10.46 -32.93 3.94
C MET A 348 -9.98 -32.53 5.33
N SER A 349 -8.94 -31.68 5.39
CA SER A 349 -8.50 -31.03 6.64
C SER A 349 -9.55 -30.07 7.16
N TRP A 350 -9.51 -29.74 8.45
CA TRP A 350 -10.50 -28.86 9.09
C TRP A 350 -10.54 -27.45 8.45
N ASN A 351 -9.38 -26.88 8.10
CA ASN A 351 -9.31 -25.58 7.40
C ASN A 351 -9.99 -25.64 6.03
N MET A 352 -9.80 -26.74 5.30
CA MET A 352 -10.44 -26.94 4.00
C MET A 352 -11.94 -27.22 4.14
N ALA A 353 -12.35 -27.89 5.23
CA ALA A 353 -13.75 -28.11 5.55
C ALA A 353 -14.51 -26.81 5.76
N ILE A 354 -13.92 -25.82 6.46
CA ILE A 354 -14.53 -24.49 6.63
C ILE A 354 -14.75 -23.83 5.27
N LEU A 355 -13.72 -23.78 4.42
CA LEU A 355 -13.85 -23.20 3.08
C LEU A 355 -14.89 -23.95 2.24
N HIS A 356 -14.90 -25.27 2.30
CA HIS A 356 -15.88 -26.08 1.61
C HIS A 356 -17.32 -25.75 2.06
N ASP A 357 -17.54 -25.65 3.36
CA ASP A 357 -18.84 -25.28 3.94
C ASP A 357 -19.36 -23.97 3.34
N LEU A 358 -18.49 -22.97 3.31
CA LEU A 358 -18.87 -21.61 2.90
C LEU A 358 -19.00 -21.44 1.40
N TYR A 359 -18.37 -22.29 0.60
CA TYR A 359 -18.53 -22.23 -0.86
C TYR A 359 -19.63 -23.16 -1.38
N MET A 360 -19.93 -24.24 -0.66
CA MET A 360 -20.86 -25.28 -1.15
C MET A 360 -22.16 -25.33 -0.35
N HIS A 361 -22.21 -24.78 0.87
CA HIS A 361 -23.30 -24.95 1.82
C HIS A 361 -23.64 -23.68 2.63
N VAL A 362 -23.55 -22.51 2.00
CA VAL A 362 -23.86 -21.20 2.62
C VAL A 362 -25.19 -21.22 3.39
N ASP A 363 -26.20 -21.91 2.86
CA ASP A 363 -27.57 -21.89 3.39
C ASP A 363 -27.83 -22.88 4.55
N ASP A 364 -26.90 -23.80 4.88
CA ASP A 364 -27.16 -24.91 5.81
C ASP A 364 -25.94 -25.27 6.69
N ILE A 365 -25.42 -24.30 7.44
CA ILE A 365 -24.28 -24.53 8.35
C ILE A 365 -24.77 -25.28 9.60
N SER A 366 -24.49 -26.59 9.65
CA SER A 366 -24.92 -27.51 10.71
C SER A 366 -23.79 -28.47 11.10
N ALA A 367 -23.70 -28.80 12.40
CA ALA A 367 -22.77 -29.81 12.92
C ALA A 367 -23.07 -31.22 12.37
N GLU A 368 -24.34 -31.53 12.08
CA GLU A 368 -24.76 -32.81 11.51
C GLU A 368 -24.26 -33.02 10.07
N GLY A 369 -23.85 -31.92 9.41
CA GLY A 369 -23.28 -31.93 8.07
C GLY A 369 -21.84 -32.46 8.01
N TRP A 370 -21.21 -32.74 9.15
CA TRP A 370 -19.81 -33.13 9.26
C TRP A 370 -19.63 -34.42 10.06
N ARG A 371 -18.64 -35.23 9.68
CA ARG A 371 -18.26 -36.44 10.43
C ARG A 371 -16.74 -36.60 10.49
N LEU A 372 -16.22 -36.91 11.68
CA LEU A 372 -14.82 -37.26 11.86
C LEU A 372 -14.48 -38.57 11.13
N VAL A 373 -13.40 -38.58 10.35
CA VAL A 373 -12.92 -39.79 9.69
C VAL A 373 -12.08 -40.61 10.67
N THR A 374 -12.62 -41.72 11.15
CA THR A 374 -11.95 -42.64 12.09
C THR A 374 -11.28 -43.83 11.42
N SER A 375 -11.59 -44.08 10.14
CA SER A 375 -11.01 -45.19 9.38
C SER A 375 -9.55 -44.90 9.01
N GLU A 376 -8.62 -45.70 9.52
CA GLU A 376 -7.19 -45.59 9.21
C GLU A 376 -6.90 -45.67 7.70
N THR A 377 -7.64 -46.51 6.98
CA THR A 377 -7.48 -46.66 5.53
C THR A 377 -7.88 -45.39 4.78
N ASP A 378 -8.95 -44.72 5.22
CA ASP A 378 -9.42 -43.48 4.60
C ASP A 378 -8.48 -42.32 4.94
N LEU A 379 -7.98 -42.26 6.17
CA LEU A 379 -6.97 -41.29 6.59
C LEU A 379 -5.67 -41.43 5.80
N ALA A 380 -5.19 -42.65 5.60
CA ALA A 380 -3.99 -42.92 4.79
C ALA A 380 -4.20 -42.49 3.34
N ARG A 381 -5.35 -42.82 2.73
CA ARG A 381 -5.71 -42.40 1.37
C ARG A 381 -5.83 -40.89 1.24
N ALA A 382 -6.44 -40.22 2.23
CA ALA A 382 -6.55 -38.77 2.26
C ALA A 382 -5.17 -38.11 2.30
N LYS A 383 -4.29 -38.54 3.21
CA LYS A 383 -2.93 -38.02 3.34
C LYS A 383 -2.08 -38.29 2.09
N GLU A 384 -2.14 -39.50 1.54
CA GLU A 384 -1.43 -39.82 0.30
C GLU A 384 -1.89 -38.94 -0.87
N TYR A 385 -3.21 -38.68 -0.96
CA TYR A 385 -3.75 -37.82 -2.00
C TYR A 385 -3.40 -36.35 -1.77
N GLU A 386 -3.43 -35.86 -0.53
CA GLU A 386 -2.94 -34.54 -0.16
C GLU A 386 -1.47 -34.38 -0.53
N ASP A 387 -0.61 -35.34 -0.21
CA ASP A 387 0.80 -35.34 -0.59
C ASP A 387 0.97 -35.35 -2.12
N LYS A 388 0.19 -36.16 -2.84
CA LYS A 388 0.18 -36.17 -4.31
C LYS A 388 -0.29 -34.84 -4.87
N ILE A 389 -1.29 -34.22 -4.26
CA ILE A 389 -1.78 -32.90 -4.63
C ILE A 389 -0.72 -31.85 -4.35
N LEU A 390 -0.08 -31.85 -3.19
CA LEU A 390 0.97 -30.90 -2.83
C LEU A 390 2.19 -31.03 -3.75
N ARG A 391 2.42 -32.23 -4.31
CA ARG A 391 3.43 -32.44 -5.36
C ARG A 391 2.98 -32.01 -6.76
N LYS A 392 1.67 -32.08 -7.07
CA LYS A 392 1.11 -31.85 -8.42
C LYS A 392 0.62 -30.44 -8.63
N ILE A 393 -0.18 -29.94 -7.69
CA ILE A 393 -0.41 -28.52 -7.56
C ILE A 393 0.97 -28.01 -7.16
N THR A 394 1.71 -27.44 -8.11
CA THR A 394 2.47 -26.24 -7.79
C THR A 394 1.42 -25.30 -7.24
N VAL A 395 1.14 -25.45 -5.94
CA VAL A 395 0.34 -24.49 -5.21
C VAL A 395 0.98 -23.19 -5.64
N LYS A 396 0.18 -22.21 -6.02
CA LYS A 396 0.66 -20.84 -6.03
C LYS A 396 0.98 -20.57 -4.56
N SER A 397 2.02 -21.21 -4.05
CA SER A 397 2.53 -21.01 -2.72
C SER A 397 2.90 -19.56 -2.82
N TYR A 398 2.25 -18.77 -1.97
CA TYR A 398 2.52 -17.35 -1.86
C TYR A 398 3.90 -17.18 -1.21
N GLU A 399 4.86 -18.02 -1.58
CA GLU A 399 6.20 -18.02 -1.06
C GLU A 399 6.81 -16.67 -1.37
N ARG A 400 7.48 -16.13 -0.37
CA ARG A 400 8.29 -14.94 -0.53
C ARG A 400 9.75 -15.33 -0.44
N CYS A 401 10.55 -14.73 -1.31
CA CYS A 401 12.00 -14.81 -1.21
C CYS A 401 12.44 -14.24 0.14
N ARG A 402 13.26 -14.98 0.88
CA ARG A 402 13.73 -14.55 2.20
C ARG A 402 14.65 -13.33 2.15
N ILE A 403 15.26 -13.05 0.99
CA ILE A 403 16.26 -12.01 0.78
C ILE A 403 15.63 -10.69 0.29
N CYS A 404 14.72 -10.73 -0.70
CA CYS A 404 14.12 -9.50 -1.24
C CYS A 404 12.61 -9.35 -0.98
N GLU A 405 11.98 -10.32 -0.31
CA GLU A 405 10.53 -10.35 -0.04
C GLU A 405 9.65 -10.39 -1.31
N ALA A 406 10.25 -10.57 -2.49
CA ALA A 406 9.51 -10.76 -3.72
C ALA A 406 8.70 -12.04 -3.65
N THR A 407 7.43 -11.96 -4.06
CA THR A 407 6.58 -13.13 -4.26
C THR A 407 7.18 -13.99 -5.36
N VAL A 408 7.57 -15.21 -5.01
CA VAL A 408 8.07 -16.22 -5.94
C VAL A 408 6.99 -17.28 -6.08
N ARG A 409 6.62 -17.64 -7.31
CA ARG A 409 5.60 -18.66 -7.54
C ARG A 409 6.27 -19.94 -7.99
N SER A 410 6.06 -21.02 -7.27
CA SER A 410 6.37 -22.36 -7.77
C SER A 410 5.67 -22.57 -9.12
N ALA A 411 6.45 -22.92 -10.15
CA ALA A 411 6.09 -22.79 -11.56
C ALA A 411 4.64 -23.23 -11.89
N SER A 412 3.80 -22.31 -12.35
CA SER A 412 2.55 -22.66 -13.03
C SER A 412 2.81 -22.88 -14.52
N ILE A 413 2.05 -23.79 -15.12
CA ILE A 413 2.17 -24.19 -16.53
C ILE A 413 1.85 -23.05 -17.51
N ASP A 414 1.11 -22.00 -17.13
CA ASP A 414 0.68 -20.95 -18.07
C ASP A 414 0.57 -19.53 -17.46
N GLN A 415 1.71 -18.82 -17.24
CA GLN A 415 1.72 -17.35 -17.08
C GLN A 415 3.15 -16.75 -17.19
N ASP A 416 3.36 -15.88 -18.20
CA ASP A 416 4.67 -15.38 -18.67
C ASP A 416 5.47 -14.42 -17.76
N SER A 417 5.08 -14.16 -16.51
CA SER A 417 5.67 -13.04 -15.74
C SER A 417 6.14 -13.30 -14.32
N VAL A 418 5.89 -14.47 -13.72
CA VAL A 418 6.36 -14.74 -12.35
C VAL A 418 7.41 -15.84 -12.36
N GLU A 419 8.63 -15.48 -11.94
CA GLU A 419 9.77 -16.39 -11.92
C GLU A 419 9.59 -17.46 -10.83
N ASN A 420 9.97 -18.71 -11.15
CA ASN A 420 10.05 -19.76 -10.14
C ASN A 420 11.13 -19.42 -9.09
N PRO A 421 11.01 -19.93 -7.84
CA PRO A 421 11.95 -19.57 -6.77
C PRO A 421 13.42 -19.78 -7.13
N GLN A 422 13.77 -20.89 -7.79
CA GLN A 422 15.14 -21.18 -8.21
C GLN A 422 15.67 -20.18 -9.26
N SER A 423 14.84 -19.85 -10.25
CA SER A 423 15.13 -18.86 -11.29
C SER A 423 15.30 -17.47 -10.66
N HIS A 424 14.41 -17.09 -9.76
CA HIS A 424 14.49 -15.83 -9.04
C HIS A 424 15.81 -15.74 -8.25
N LEU A 425 16.14 -16.76 -7.47
CA LEU A 425 17.36 -16.80 -6.66
C LEU A 425 18.62 -16.80 -7.54
N SER A 426 18.61 -17.51 -8.68
CA SER A 426 19.72 -17.50 -9.64
C SER A 426 19.87 -16.15 -10.36
N LYS A 427 18.78 -15.54 -10.82
CA LYS A 427 18.83 -14.31 -11.62
C LYS A 427 19.04 -13.07 -10.76
N VAL A 428 18.27 -12.93 -9.70
CA VAL A 428 18.23 -11.74 -8.82
C VAL A 428 19.33 -11.79 -7.77
N HIS A 429 19.55 -12.97 -7.16
CA HIS A 429 20.48 -13.12 -6.04
C HIS A 429 21.80 -13.80 -6.41
N LYS A 430 21.94 -14.32 -7.64
CA LYS A 430 23.11 -15.11 -8.09
C LYS A 430 23.36 -16.36 -7.22
N ILE A 431 22.30 -16.91 -6.62
CA ILE A 431 22.34 -18.11 -5.79
C ILE A 431 21.88 -19.30 -6.63
N ASN A 432 22.76 -20.27 -6.83
CA ASN A 432 22.42 -21.53 -7.51
C ASN A 432 22.05 -22.58 -6.45
N ILE A 433 20.76 -22.89 -6.34
CA ILE A 433 20.26 -23.83 -5.33
C ILE A 433 20.29 -25.24 -5.88
N THR A 434 21.05 -26.11 -5.24
CA THR A 434 21.13 -27.54 -5.60
C THR A 434 20.28 -28.43 -4.68
N THR A 435 20.08 -28.07 -3.40
CA THR A 435 19.39 -28.97 -2.44
C THR A 435 18.43 -28.33 -1.42
N GLU A 436 18.55 -27.06 -1.05
CA GLU A 436 17.82 -26.51 0.13
C GLU A 436 17.00 -25.24 -0.20
N LEU A 437 15.95 -25.37 -1.01
CA LEU A 437 15.11 -24.22 -1.38
C LEU A 437 14.40 -23.59 -0.15
N GLN A 438 14.04 -24.41 0.85
CA GLN A 438 13.27 -23.99 2.03
C GLN A 438 13.99 -22.95 2.90
N ASP A 439 15.32 -22.86 2.80
CA ASP A 439 16.13 -21.88 3.52
C ASP A 439 16.11 -20.49 2.86
N TYR A 440 15.58 -20.40 1.63
CA TYR A 440 15.51 -19.17 0.84
C TYR A 440 14.09 -18.70 0.56
N VAL A 441 13.09 -19.51 0.85
CA VAL A 441 11.67 -19.13 0.73
C VAL A 441 10.92 -19.34 2.02
N TYR A 442 9.79 -18.67 2.18
CA TYR A 442 8.88 -18.90 3.29
C TYR A 442 7.45 -18.57 2.89
N VAL A 443 6.47 -19.22 3.53
CA VAL A 443 5.06 -18.88 3.36
C VAL A 443 4.76 -17.69 4.30
N PRO A 444 4.34 -16.54 3.78
CA PRO A 444 4.04 -15.38 4.59
C PRO A 444 2.76 -15.64 5.38
N LEU A 445 2.63 -14.98 6.52
CA LEU A 445 1.49 -15.19 7.40
C LEU A 445 0.16 -14.84 6.70
N ASP A 446 0.18 -13.84 5.80
CA ASP A 446 -0.95 -13.37 4.99
C ASP A 446 -1.32 -14.27 3.81
N ALA A 447 -0.67 -15.43 3.64
CA ALA A 447 -1.02 -16.37 2.60
C ALA A 447 -2.50 -16.78 2.72
N PRO A 448 -3.28 -16.72 1.62
CA PRO A 448 -4.71 -16.94 1.68
C PRO A 448 -5.05 -18.39 2.01
N MET A 449 -6.18 -18.60 2.69
CA MET A 449 -6.63 -19.96 3.07
C MET A 449 -7.01 -20.78 1.84
N LYS A 450 -7.39 -20.12 0.73
CA LYS A 450 -7.85 -20.75 -0.51
C LYS A 450 -6.76 -21.55 -1.26
N ALA A 451 -5.50 -21.49 -0.80
CA ALA A 451 -4.37 -22.16 -1.45
C ALA A 451 -4.23 -23.67 -1.07
N PHE A 452 -5.03 -24.19 -0.14
CA PHE A 452 -4.88 -25.55 0.39
C PHE A 452 -5.54 -26.63 -0.49
N PRO A 453 -5.09 -27.91 -0.39
CA PRO A 453 -5.48 -28.97 -1.30
C PRO A 453 -7.00 -29.20 -1.34
N ARG A 454 -7.49 -29.56 -2.54
CA ARG A 454 -8.90 -29.90 -2.76
C ARG A 454 -9.32 -31.09 -1.91
N ALA A 455 -10.62 -31.14 -1.58
CA ALA A 455 -11.22 -32.30 -0.95
C ALA A 455 -10.82 -33.59 -1.67
N VAL A 456 -10.39 -34.58 -0.90
CA VAL A 456 -10.06 -35.91 -1.42
C VAL A 456 -11.35 -36.65 -1.66
N ILE A 457 -11.55 -37.08 -2.89
CA ILE A 457 -12.65 -37.97 -3.26
C ILE A 457 -12.19 -39.41 -3.00
N ILE A 458 -12.73 -40.03 -1.94
CA ILE A 458 -12.42 -41.41 -1.55
C ILE A 458 -13.41 -42.40 -2.13
#